data_AF-A0A9P1D1J1-F1
#
_entry.id   AF-A0A9P1D1J1-F1
#
_cell.length_a   1.000
_cell.length_b   1.000
_cell.length_c   1.000
_cell.angle_alpha   90.00
_cell.angle_beta   90.00
_cell.angle_gamma   90.00
#
_symmetry.space_group_name_H-M   'P 1'
#
loop_
_entity.id
_entity.type
_entity.pdbx_description
1 polymer ?
#
loop_
_entity_poly.entity_id
_entity_poly.type
_entity_poly.pdbx_seq_one_letter_code
_entity_poly.pdbx_strand_id
1 'polypeptide(L)'
;MTGGVGSWRYMAPEVLRHQQYNEKVDIFAFALIMYFISSGQQPFSQWGDPEIILKEYLKGEEPRPNLSDCHVKVQGIIQAAWHVNWVQRPSAQDILGELMELERLELEALEASSNLPRCMCPQM
;
A
#
# COMPACT_ATOMS: atom_id res chain seq x y z
N MET A 1 -0.88 9.97 24.14
CA MET A 1 0.30 10.84 23.99
C MET A 1 1.33 10.13 23.12
N THR A 2 1.51 10.54 21.86
CA THR A 2 2.60 10.11 20.95
C THR A 2 3.07 11.26 20.04
N GLY A 3 2.91 12.52 20.48
CA GLY A 3 3.14 13.74 19.70
C GLY A 3 4.60 14.05 19.35
N GLY A 4 5.36 13.05 18.89
CA GLY A 4 6.75 13.18 18.48
C GLY A 4 7.46 11.87 18.10
N VAL A 5 6.77 10.74 17.97
CA VAL A 5 7.41 9.45 17.66
C VAL A 5 6.77 8.80 16.43
N GLY A 6 7.56 8.67 15.36
CA GLY A 6 7.19 8.03 14.10
C GLY A 6 7.89 8.71 12.92
N SER A 7 8.16 7.97 11.85
CA SER A 7 8.68 8.57 10.63
C SER A 7 7.55 9.24 9.86
N TRP A 8 7.64 10.54 9.60
CA TRP A 8 6.60 11.33 8.91
C TRP A 8 6.13 10.71 7.58
N ARG A 9 6.99 9.91 6.93
CA ARG A 9 6.66 9.15 5.72
C ARG A 9 5.48 8.20 5.89
N TYR A 10 5.24 7.66 7.09
CA TYR A 10 4.24 6.61 7.36
C TYR A 10 3.08 7.08 8.24
N MET A 11 3.12 8.33 8.72
CA MET A 11 2.08 8.86 9.59
C MET A 11 0.83 9.21 8.80
N ALA A 12 -0.32 8.79 9.33
CA ALA A 12 -1.62 9.16 8.78
C ALA A 12 -1.87 10.68 8.89
N PRO A 13 -2.62 11.30 7.96
CA PRO A 13 -2.86 12.74 7.95
C PRO A 13 -3.48 13.28 9.25
N GLU A 14 -4.39 12.55 9.88
CA GLU A 14 -5.00 12.90 11.16
C GLU A 14 -3.96 12.94 12.31
N VAL A 15 -2.94 12.08 12.27
CA VAL A 15 -1.86 12.05 13.25
C VAL A 15 -0.95 13.26 13.07
N LEU A 16 -0.60 13.56 11.82
CA LEU A 16 0.20 14.74 11.45
C LEU A 16 -0.49 16.06 11.83
N ARG A 17 -1.82 16.09 11.77
CA ARG A 17 -2.66 17.25 12.13
C ARG A 17 -3.02 17.30 13.61
N HIS A 18 -2.48 16.40 14.44
CA HIS A 18 -2.79 16.28 15.87
C HIS A 18 -4.30 16.16 16.17
N GLN A 19 -5.04 15.49 15.29
CA GLN A 19 -6.46 15.21 15.47
C GLN A 19 -6.65 13.95 16.32
N GLN A 20 -7.88 13.72 16.77
CA GLN A 20 -8.23 12.42 17.36
C GLN A 20 -7.97 11.33 16.33
N TYR A 21 -7.62 10.12 16.78
CA TYR A 21 -7.37 8.99 15.91
C TYR A 21 -7.70 7.65 16.54
N ASN A 22 -7.88 6.65 15.67
CA ASN A 22 -8.18 5.27 16.02
C ASN A 22 -7.20 4.31 15.31
N GLU A 23 -7.49 3.01 15.33
CA GLU A 23 -6.68 1.95 14.74
C GLU A 23 -6.47 2.09 13.22
N LYS A 24 -7.28 2.91 12.52
CA LYS A 24 -7.14 3.13 11.08
C LYS A 24 -5.85 3.87 10.70
N VAL A 25 -5.14 4.46 11.66
CA VAL A 25 -3.79 5.02 11.42
C VAL A 25 -2.79 3.93 11.07
N ASP A 26 -2.95 2.73 11.62
CA ASP A 26 -2.09 1.59 11.34
C ASP A 26 -2.37 1.03 9.94
N ILE A 27 -3.63 1.10 9.47
CA ILE A 27 -4.01 0.74 8.10
C ILE A 27 -3.32 1.65 7.08
N PHE A 28 -3.26 2.96 7.37
CA PHE A 28 -2.56 3.92 6.53
C PHE A 28 -1.05 3.62 6.49
N ALA A 29 -0.44 3.37 7.65
CA ALA A 29 0.98 3.02 7.73
C ALA A 29 1.27 1.70 6.99
N PHE A 30 0.39 0.70 7.11
CA PHE A 30 0.49 -0.58 6.42
C PHE A 30 0.47 -0.42 4.90
N ALA A 31 -0.40 0.44 4.37
CA ALA A 31 -0.43 0.75 2.93
C ALA A 31 0.92 1.25 2.40
N LEU A 32 1.61 2.08 3.17
CA LEU A 32 2.91 2.63 2.80
C LEU A 32 4.05 1.63 2.97
N ILE A 33 3.91 0.66 3.88
CA ILE A 33 4.80 -0.50 3.97
C ILE A 33 4.58 -1.43 2.77
N MET A 34 3.33 -1.71 2.39
CA MET A 34 3.01 -2.47 1.17
C MET A 34 3.58 -1.80 -0.07
N TYR A 35 3.47 -0.47 -0.17
CA TYR A 35 4.13 0.31 -1.22
C TYR A 35 5.64 0.06 -1.24
N PHE A 36 6.31 0.14 -0.09
CA PHE A 36 7.76 -0.09 0.01
C PHE A 36 8.13 -1.51 -0.42
N ILE A 37 7.39 -2.53 0.03
CA ILE A 37 7.62 -3.92 -0.34
C ILE A 37 7.40 -4.14 -1.84
N SER A 38 6.35 -3.55 -2.40
CA SER A 38 5.96 -3.79 -3.79
C SER A 38 6.82 -3.02 -4.80
N SER A 39 7.22 -1.78 -4.49
CA SER A 39 8.05 -0.95 -5.37
C SER A 39 9.55 -1.08 -5.11
N GLY A 40 9.95 -1.56 -3.93
CA GLY A 40 11.33 -1.49 -3.45
C GLY A 40 11.82 -0.07 -3.13
N GLN A 41 10.95 0.94 -3.19
CA GLN A 41 11.28 2.35 -2.99
C GLN A 41 10.69 2.89 -1.69
N GLN A 42 11.46 3.72 -0.97
CA GLN A 42 10.95 4.39 0.21
C GLN A 42 9.79 5.35 -0.17
N PRO A 43 8.68 5.39 0.58
CA PRO A 43 7.60 6.33 0.30
C PRO A 43 8.11 7.76 0.26
N PHE A 44 7.77 8.50 -0.81
CA PHE A 44 8.22 9.88 -1.05
C PHE A 44 9.74 10.04 -1.17
N SER A 45 10.47 9.04 -1.66
CA SER A 45 11.94 9.07 -1.82
C SER A 45 12.41 10.31 -2.60
N GLN A 46 11.61 10.80 -3.55
CA GLN A 46 11.91 11.95 -4.38
C GLN A 46 11.96 13.29 -3.63
N TRP A 47 11.46 13.36 -2.40
CA TRP A 47 11.43 14.61 -1.62
C TRP A 47 12.64 14.80 -0.70
N GLY A 48 13.48 13.78 -0.53
CA GLY A 48 14.68 13.85 0.31
C GLY A 48 14.34 13.99 1.80
N ASP A 49 13.93 15.17 2.23
CA ASP A 49 13.52 15.49 3.60
C ASP A 49 12.06 15.06 3.87
N PRO A 50 11.83 14.12 4.82
CA PRO A 50 10.48 13.75 5.24
C PRO A 50 9.63 14.92 5.78
N GLU A 51 10.23 16.04 6.23
CA GLU A 51 9.48 17.19 6.79
C GLU A 51 8.55 17.83 5.77
N ILE A 52 8.92 17.73 4.49
CA ILE A 52 8.10 18.23 3.39
C ILE A 52 6.72 17.59 3.41
N ILE A 53 6.62 16.31 3.76
CA ILE A 53 5.35 15.59 3.85
C ILE A 53 4.43 16.25 4.89
N LEU A 54 4.95 16.52 6.08
CA LEU A 54 4.21 17.24 7.12
C LEU A 54 3.76 18.61 6.62
N LYS A 55 4.65 19.38 5.99
CA LYS A 55 4.34 20.71 5.46
C LYS A 55 3.23 20.69 4.42
N GLU A 56 3.25 19.74 3.49
CA GLU A 56 2.19 19.59 2.49
C GLU A 56 0.84 19.24 3.14
N TYR A 57 0.80 18.30 4.08
CA TYR A 57 -0.43 17.98 4.79
C TYR A 57 -1.00 19.14 5.63
N LEU A 58 -0.13 20.00 6.18
CA LEU A 58 -0.53 21.21 6.91
C LEU A 58 -1.03 22.32 5.99
N LYS A 59 -0.64 22.34 4.72
CA LYS A 59 -1.22 23.24 3.69
C LYS A 59 -2.59 22.78 3.20
N GLY A 60 -3.03 21.58 3.58
CA GLY A 60 -4.26 20.96 3.07
C GLY A 60 -4.04 20.10 1.83
N GLU A 61 -2.80 19.92 1.39
CA GLU A 61 -2.46 18.98 0.33
C GLU A 61 -2.46 17.55 0.87
N GLU A 62 -2.59 16.57 -0.04
CA GLU A 62 -2.75 15.16 0.33
C GLU A 62 -1.86 14.27 -0.53
N PRO A 63 -0.53 14.44 -0.45
CA PRO A 63 0.38 13.76 -1.36
C PRO A 63 0.35 12.24 -1.15
N ARG A 64 0.56 11.50 -2.23
CA ARG A 64 0.70 10.03 -2.23
C ARG A 64 1.90 9.61 -3.09
N PRO A 65 2.61 8.52 -2.73
CA PRO A 65 3.59 7.90 -3.62
C PRO A 65 2.96 7.46 -4.95
N ASN A 66 3.76 7.43 -6.01
CA ASN A 66 3.30 6.97 -7.32
C ASN A 66 3.29 5.44 -7.36
N LEU A 67 2.14 4.82 -7.65
CA LEU A 67 1.98 3.36 -7.69
C LEU A 67 2.51 2.69 -8.96
N SER A 68 3.08 3.42 -9.93
CA SER A 68 3.56 2.87 -11.21
C SER A 68 4.56 1.73 -11.06
N ASP A 69 5.39 1.78 -10.01
CA ASP A 69 6.42 0.78 -9.74
C ASP A 69 5.91 -0.37 -8.85
N CYS A 70 4.67 -0.31 -8.38
CA CYS A 70 4.04 -1.38 -7.60
C CYS A 70 3.39 -2.42 -8.52
N HIS A 71 3.35 -3.68 -8.05
CA HIS A 71 2.66 -4.76 -8.73
C HIS A 71 1.15 -4.46 -8.84
N VAL A 72 0.58 -4.55 -10.04
CA VAL A 72 -0.78 -4.11 -10.35
C VAL A 72 -1.84 -4.68 -9.41
N LYS A 73 -1.67 -5.94 -8.97
CA LYS A 73 -2.61 -6.64 -8.09
C LYS A 73 -2.77 -6.00 -6.70
N VAL A 74 -1.73 -5.32 -6.19
CA VAL A 74 -1.77 -4.72 -4.84
C VAL A 74 -2.06 -3.23 -4.86
N GLN A 75 -2.05 -2.57 -6.02
CA GLN A 75 -2.27 -1.13 -6.14
C GLN A 75 -3.64 -0.72 -5.58
N GLY A 76 -4.68 -1.51 -5.85
CA GLY A 76 -6.03 -1.26 -5.32
C GLY A 76 -6.09 -1.30 -3.79
N ILE A 77 -5.46 -2.32 -3.18
CA ILE A 77 -5.38 -2.48 -1.72
C ILE A 77 -4.66 -1.28 -1.10
N ILE A 78 -3.49 -0.92 -1.64
CA ILE A 78 -2.71 0.25 -1.17
C ILE A 78 -3.56 1.52 -1.29
N GLN A 79 -4.24 1.70 -2.43
CA GLN A 79 -5.04 2.90 -2.68
C GLN A 79 -6.22 3.05 -1.72
N ALA A 80 -6.90 1.96 -1.38
CA ALA A 80 -7.97 1.96 -0.39
C ALA A 80 -7.44 2.20 1.02
N ALA A 81 -6.32 1.55 1.39
CA ALA A 81 -5.77 1.59 2.74
C ALA A 81 -5.16 2.94 3.14
N TRP A 82 -4.62 3.73 2.19
CA TRP A 82 -4.10 5.08 2.47
C TRP A 82 -5.09 6.23 2.20
N HIS A 83 -6.39 5.93 2.19
CA HIS A 83 -7.41 6.95 1.95
C HIS A 83 -7.34 8.06 3.00
N VAL A 84 -7.58 9.31 2.61
CA VAL A 84 -7.50 10.48 3.51
C VAL A 84 -8.51 10.35 4.65
N ASN A 85 -9.78 10.16 4.28
CA ASN A 85 -10.84 9.87 5.22
C ASN A 85 -10.70 8.44 5.74
N TRP A 86 -10.36 8.30 7.00
CA TRP A 86 -10.16 7.03 7.70
C TRP A 86 -11.37 6.07 7.72
N VAL A 87 -12.59 6.58 7.51
CA VAL A 87 -13.83 5.79 7.48
C VAL A 87 -13.88 4.95 6.21
N GLN A 88 -13.26 5.45 5.14
CA GLN A 88 -13.19 4.77 3.85
C GLN A 88 -12.05 3.75 3.79
N ARG A 89 -11.14 3.75 4.78
CA ARG A 89 -10.07 2.76 4.82
C ARG A 89 -10.69 1.40 5.19
N PRO A 90 -10.32 0.29 4.53
CA PRO A 90 -10.72 -1.05 4.93
C PRO A 90 -10.25 -1.40 6.34
N SER A 91 -10.87 -2.39 6.97
CA SER A 91 -10.35 -2.97 8.22
C SER A 91 -9.11 -3.85 7.93
N ALA A 92 -8.37 -4.20 8.97
CA ALA A 92 -7.28 -5.17 8.83
C ALA A 92 -7.80 -6.52 8.34
N GLN A 93 -9.01 -6.92 8.76
CA GLN A 93 -9.66 -8.16 8.32
C GLN A 93 -9.99 -8.11 6.83
N ASP A 94 -10.50 -6.99 6.32
CA ASP A 94 -10.83 -6.83 4.90
C ASP A 94 -9.57 -6.95 4.04
N ILE A 95 -8.49 -6.24 4.43
CA ILE A 95 -7.19 -6.30 3.75
C ILE A 95 -6.64 -7.73 3.75
N LEU A 96 -6.69 -8.42 4.88
CA LEU A 96 -6.22 -9.81 4.98
C LEU A 96 -7.01 -10.72 4.03
N GLY A 97 -8.34 -10.55 3.97
CA GLY A 97 -9.19 -11.29 3.03
C GLY A 97 -8.80 -11.06 1.58
N GLU A 98 -8.57 -9.81 1.18
CA GLU A 98 -8.12 -9.48 -0.18
C GLU A 98 -6.73 -10.07 -0.50
N LEU A 99 -5.79 -10.04 0.44
CA LEU A 99 -4.46 -10.62 0.25
C LEU A 99 -4.50 -12.15 0.11
N MET A 100 -5.30 -12.83 0.94
CA MET A 100 -5.49 -14.29 0.85
C MET A 100 -6.15 -14.70 -0.48
N GLU A 101 -7.08 -13.88 -0.97
CA GLU A 101 -7.68 -14.08 -2.28
C GLU A 101 -6.63 -13.98 -3.40
N LEU A 102 -5.77 -12.96 -3.36
CA LEU A 102 -4.69 -12.79 -4.33
C LEU A 102 -3.69 -13.96 -4.31
N GLU A 103 -3.29 -14.40 -3.12
CA GLU A 103 -2.40 -15.57 -2.94
C GLU A 103 -3.03 -16.82 -3.55
N ARG A 104 -4.30 -17.08 -3.29
CA ARG A 104 -5.02 -18.25 -3.84
C ARG A 104 -5.05 -18.22 -5.37
N LEU A 105 -5.41 -17.08 -5.95
CA LEU A 105 -5.44 -16.91 -7.41
C LEU A 105 -4.06 -17.08 -8.06
N GLU A 106 -2.99 -16.70 -7.35
CA GLU A 106 -1.61 -16.92 -7.81
C GLU A 106 -1.23 -18.40 -7.81
N LEU A 107 -1.57 -19.14 -6.76
CA LEU A 107 -1.34 -20.58 -6.70
C LEU A 107 -2.12 -21.32 -7.80
N GLU A 108 -3.39 -20.99 -7.99
CA GLU A 108 -4.23 -21.57 -9.05
C GLU A 108 -3.66 -21.28 -10.46
N ALA A 109 -3.16 -20.06 -10.70
CA ALA A 109 -2.55 -19.70 -11.98
C ALA A 109 -1.24 -20.46 -12.24
N LEU A 110 -0.43 -20.69 -11.21
CA LEU A 110 0.80 -21.49 -11.30
C LEU A 110 0.49 -22.96 -11.60
N GLU A 111 -0.51 -23.54 -10.94
CA GLU A 111 -0.99 -24.89 -11.21
C GLU A 111 -1.51 -25.02 -12.65
N ALA A 112 -2.31 -24.05 -13.12
CA ALA A 112 -2.79 -24.03 -14.50
C ALA A 112 -1.65 -23.92 -15.53
N SER A 113 -0.63 -23.10 -15.25
CA SER A 113 0.54 -22.94 -16.13
C SER A 113 1.39 -24.22 -16.19
N SER A 114 1.52 -24.96 -15.09
CA SER A 114 2.24 -26.23 -15.04
C SER A 114 1.55 -27.37 -15.80
N ASN A 115 0.24 -27.27 -16.03
CA ASN A 115 -0.58 -28.25 -16.74
C ASN A 115 -0.74 -27.95 -18.24
N LEU A 116 -0.01 -26.98 -18.80
CA LEU A 116 -0.04 -26.75 -20.24
C LEU A 116 0.56 -27.97 -20.98
N PRO A 117 -0.15 -28.59 -21.94
CA PRO A 117 0.43 -29.64 -22.76
C PRO A 117 1.64 -29.06 -23.49
N ARG A 118 2.81 -29.68 -23.29
CA ARG A 118 4.04 -29.33 -24.02
C ARG A 118 3.71 -29.28 -25.50
N CYS A 119 3.94 -28.13 -26.14
CA CYS A 119 3.80 -27.96 -27.58
C CYS A 119 4.44 -29.17 -28.29
N MET A 120 3.62 -30.02 -28.91
CA MET A 120 4.12 -31.03 -29.83
C MET A 120 4.66 -30.27 -31.04
N CYS A 121 5.96 -30.03 -31.07
CA CYS A 121 6.61 -29.61 -32.30
C CYS A 121 6.31 -30.67 -33.38
N PRO A 122 5.84 -30.28 -34.58
CA PRO A 122 5.67 -31.23 -35.67
C PRO A 122 7.06 -31.78 -36.03
N GLN A 123 7.27 -33.08 -35.88
CA GLN A 123 8.47 -33.73 -36.38
C GLN A 123 8.42 -33.68 -37.91
N MET A 124 9.36 -32.96 -38.52
CA MET A 124 9.72 -33.08 -39.93
C MET A 124 10.67 -34.25 -40.13
#